data_AF-A0A9W8MQS1-F1
#
_entry.id   AF-A0A9W8MQS1-F1
#
_cell.length_a   1.000
_cell.length_b   1.000
_cell.length_c   1.000
_cell.angle_alpha   90.00
_cell.angle_beta   90.00
_cell.angle_gamma   90.00
#
_symmetry.space_group_name_H-M   'P 1'
#
loop_
_entity.id
_entity.type
_entity.pdbx_description
1 polymer ?
#
loop_
_entity_poly.entity_id
_entity_poly.type
_entity_poly.pdbx_seq_one_letter_code
_entity_poly.pdbx_strand_id
1 'polypeptide(L)'
;MKRNRWYSTAEPTGEGQIVIIGGFVAGGYVNRNVPNIDPEFEGGAADCTYEYFPAKAAEPQAFKFLIQTSGLNAYAHTFLMPSGKMFVQANVSTVLWDHDNNVETPLPDMPGGVIRVYPASGAAALLPLRPENNYNPTVIFCGGQDMPEDHWGDYAFPTVNTWEFPASKDCQRIAPEPEGGRAVAYEQDDDMPEGRTMTQFITLPDGKLLLVNGALNGTAGRSLQDRL
;
A
#
# COMPACT_ATOMS: atom_id res chain seq x y z
N MET A 1 17.78 -13.03 2.08
CA MET A 1 16.95 -12.56 0.96
C MET A 1 17.62 -12.97 -0.34
N LYS A 2 16.83 -13.37 -1.33
CA LYS A 2 17.28 -13.76 -2.68
C LYS A 2 17.26 -12.58 -3.64
N ARG A 3 16.47 -11.54 -3.37
CA ARG A 3 16.46 -10.28 -4.15
C ARG A 3 16.97 -9.10 -3.34
N ASN A 4 17.46 -8.08 -4.05
CA ASN A 4 17.75 -6.78 -3.49
C ASN A 4 16.47 -5.94 -3.54
N ARG A 5 16.05 -5.40 -2.40
CA ARG A 5 14.80 -4.66 -2.27
C ARG A 5 15.00 -3.39 -1.45
N TRP A 6 14.37 -2.31 -1.87
CA TRP A 6 14.20 -1.05 -1.16
C TRP A 6 12.72 -0.72 -1.13
N TYR A 7 12.23 -0.23 0.00
CA TYR A 7 10.82 0.11 0.21
C TYR A 7 9.86 -1.07 -0.06
N SER A 8 10.34 -2.30 0.19
CA SER A 8 9.51 -3.49 0.23
C SER A 8 8.60 -3.49 1.44
N THR A 9 7.49 -4.21 1.34
CA THR A 9 6.66 -4.54 2.49
C THR A 9 7.08 -5.86 3.10
N ALA A 10 6.96 -6.00 4.41
CA ALA A 10 7.20 -7.25 5.12
C ALA A 10 6.00 -7.56 6.03
N GLU A 11 5.32 -8.68 5.79
CA GLU A 11 4.13 -9.11 6.53
C GLU A 11 4.39 -10.45 7.20
N PRO A 12 4.20 -10.59 8.53
CA PRO A 12 4.26 -11.88 9.19
C PRO A 12 3.11 -12.79 8.76
N THR A 13 3.39 -14.08 8.58
CA THR A 13 2.37 -15.12 8.34
C THR A 13 1.88 -15.71 9.66
N GLY A 14 0.76 -16.42 9.62
CA GLY A 14 0.25 -17.18 10.77
C GLY A 14 1.17 -18.31 11.24
N GLU A 15 2.15 -18.71 10.41
CA GLU A 15 3.12 -19.76 10.70
C GLU A 15 4.46 -19.23 11.24
N GLY A 16 4.58 -17.91 11.46
CA GLY A 16 5.80 -17.29 11.97
C GLY A 16 6.89 -17.06 10.92
N GLN A 17 6.56 -17.20 9.64
CA GLN A 17 7.39 -16.72 8.53
C GLN A 17 7.08 -15.24 8.26
N ILE A 18 7.92 -14.58 7.48
CA ILE A 18 7.66 -13.22 6.99
C ILE A 18 7.65 -13.28 5.46
N VAL A 19 6.58 -12.80 4.84
CA VAL A 19 6.54 -12.55 3.40
C VAL A 19 7.12 -11.17 3.14
N ILE A 20 8.08 -11.09 2.22
CA ILE A 20 8.69 -9.84 1.78
C ILE A 20 8.23 -9.58 0.36
N ILE A 21 7.58 -8.44 0.14
CA ILE A 21 6.82 -8.13 -1.07
C ILE A 21 7.40 -6.91 -1.75
N GLY A 22 7.71 -7.07 -3.03
CA GLY A 22 7.94 -5.96 -3.94
C GLY A 22 9.15 -5.07 -3.62
N GLY A 23 9.04 -3.82 -4.06
CA GLY A 23 10.00 -2.75 -3.82
C GLY A 23 10.81 -2.35 -5.06
N PHE A 24 11.72 -1.40 -4.85
CA PHE A 24 12.73 -0.99 -5.80
C PHE A 24 13.96 -1.90 -5.69
N VAL A 25 14.75 -1.97 -6.76
CA VAL A 25 16.11 -2.55 -6.70
C VAL A 25 17.15 -1.49 -6.31
N ALA A 26 16.98 -0.24 -6.76
CA ALA A 26 17.97 0.84 -6.58
C ALA A 26 17.42 2.15 -5.95
N GLY A 27 16.13 2.19 -5.59
CA GLY A 27 15.44 3.36 -5.03
C GLY A 27 15.07 4.43 -6.07
N GLY A 28 14.17 5.36 -5.71
CA GLY A 28 13.69 6.43 -6.60
C GLY A 28 12.43 7.13 -6.04
N TYR A 29 11.85 8.02 -6.82
CA TYR A 29 10.58 8.69 -6.48
C TYR A 29 9.38 7.74 -6.62
N VAL A 30 9.15 7.18 -7.81
CA VAL A 30 8.19 6.08 -8.05
C VAL A 30 8.92 4.94 -8.77
N ASN A 31 8.50 3.69 -8.58
CA ASN A 31 9.22 2.56 -9.18
C ASN A 31 8.77 2.28 -10.61
N ARG A 32 8.88 3.29 -11.47
CA ARG A 32 8.45 3.23 -12.87
C ARG A 32 9.20 4.19 -13.78
N ASN A 33 9.39 3.79 -15.04
CA ASN A 33 9.82 4.66 -16.12
C ASN A 33 8.63 5.22 -16.91
N VAL A 34 8.80 6.40 -17.50
CA VAL A 34 7.83 6.97 -18.45
C VAL A 34 8.46 7.01 -19.84
N PRO A 35 7.84 6.40 -20.87
CA PRO A 35 6.61 5.61 -20.83
C PRO A 35 6.77 4.26 -20.11
N ASN A 36 5.68 3.78 -19.48
CA ASN A 36 5.64 2.51 -18.75
C ASN A 36 5.50 1.30 -19.69
N ILE A 37 6.61 0.91 -20.32
CA ILE A 37 6.65 -0.18 -21.30
C ILE A 37 7.00 -1.54 -20.71
N ASP A 38 7.57 -1.56 -19.50
CA ASP A 38 8.03 -2.74 -18.78
C ASP A 38 7.58 -2.65 -17.32
N PRO A 39 6.28 -2.84 -17.03
CA PRO A 39 5.73 -2.65 -15.68
C PRO A 39 6.21 -3.70 -14.67
N GLU A 40 6.83 -4.79 -15.12
CA GLU A 40 7.30 -5.86 -14.22
C GLU A 40 8.70 -5.56 -13.67
N PHE A 41 9.64 -5.17 -14.54
CA PHE A 41 11.04 -4.97 -14.14
C PHE A 41 11.48 -3.52 -14.21
N GLU A 42 10.82 -2.70 -15.01
CA GLU A 42 11.12 -1.28 -15.19
C GLU A 42 12.59 -1.03 -15.53
N GLY A 43 13.11 -1.83 -16.49
CA GLY A 43 14.53 -1.79 -16.84
C GLY A 43 15.46 -2.34 -15.76
N GLY A 44 14.93 -3.18 -14.86
CA GLY A 44 15.65 -3.80 -13.75
C GLY A 44 15.68 -2.96 -12.46
N ALA A 45 14.89 -1.90 -12.38
CA ALA A 45 14.83 -1.01 -11.23
C ALA A 45 13.64 -1.29 -10.28
N ALA A 46 12.65 -2.07 -10.72
CA ALA A 46 11.55 -2.58 -9.90
C ALA A 46 11.70 -4.09 -9.64
N ASP A 47 11.23 -4.53 -8.47
CA ASP A 47 11.06 -5.94 -8.15
C ASP A 47 9.57 -6.19 -7.91
N CYS A 48 8.89 -6.85 -8.86
CA CYS A 48 7.50 -7.25 -8.74
C CYS A 48 7.33 -8.69 -8.22
N THR A 49 8.31 -9.21 -7.47
CA THR A 49 8.26 -10.54 -6.86
C THR A 49 8.03 -10.51 -5.36
N TYR A 50 7.75 -11.67 -4.77
CA TYR A 50 7.74 -11.87 -3.32
C TYR A 50 8.64 -13.04 -2.92
N GLU A 51 9.12 -12.99 -1.68
CA GLU A 51 9.94 -14.06 -1.08
C GLU A 51 9.65 -14.19 0.42
N TYR A 52 10.31 -15.14 1.09
CA TYR A 52 10.07 -15.43 2.50
C TYR A 52 11.34 -15.30 3.34
N PHE A 53 11.15 -14.96 4.61
CA PHE A 53 12.12 -15.17 5.67
C PHE A 53 11.56 -16.12 6.74
N PRO A 54 12.27 -17.20 7.12
CA PRO A 54 13.49 -17.71 6.49
C PRO A 54 13.31 -18.07 5.01
N ALA A 55 14.41 -18.08 4.26
CA ALA A 55 14.36 -18.30 2.82
C ALA A 55 13.82 -19.70 2.48
N LYS A 56 12.79 -19.75 1.61
CA LYS A 56 12.28 -20.99 1.02
C LYS A 56 13.22 -21.48 -0.10
N ALA A 57 13.17 -22.79 -0.39
CA ALA A 57 13.96 -23.38 -1.47
C ALA A 57 13.55 -22.82 -2.85
N ALA A 58 12.24 -22.63 -3.07
CA ALA A 58 11.70 -22.04 -4.29
C ALA A 58 12.25 -20.63 -4.54
N GLU A 59 12.43 -20.27 -5.82
CA GLU A 59 12.80 -18.92 -6.21
C GLU A 59 11.65 -17.93 -6.01
N PRO A 60 11.94 -16.63 -5.78
CA PRO A 60 10.93 -15.59 -5.65
C PRO A 60 10.04 -15.58 -6.90
N GLN A 61 8.73 -15.57 -6.68
CA GLN A 61 7.74 -15.63 -7.75
C GLN A 61 7.18 -14.24 -8.03
N ALA A 62 6.81 -13.98 -9.29
CA ALA A 62 6.10 -12.77 -9.66
C ALA A 62 4.74 -12.69 -8.94
N PHE A 63 4.42 -11.50 -8.47
CA PHE A 63 3.13 -11.15 -7.88
C PHE A 63 2.45 -10.17 -8.84
N LYS A 64 1.43 -10.63 -9.58
CA LYS A 64 0.86 -9.86 -10.71
C LYS A 64 0.23 -8.56 -10.25
N PHE A 65 -0.30 -8.54 -9.03
CA PHE A 65 -0.75 -7.32 -8.37
C PHE A 65 0.28 -6.19 -8.40
N LEU A 66 1.57 -6.47 -8.20
CA LEU A 66 2.61 -5.44 -8.25
C LEU A 66 2.83 -4.91 -9.68
N ILE A 67 2.70 -5.78 -10.69
CA ILE A 67 2.78 -5.39 -12.10
C ILE A 67 1.59 -4.49 -12.46
N GLN A 68 0.38 -4.86 -12.01
CA GLN A 68 -0.83 -4.05 -12.19
C GLN A 68 -0.71 -2.66 -11.54
N THR A 69 -0.04 -2.58 -10.39
CA THR A 69 0.12 -1.34 -9.61
C THR A 69 1.44 -0.63 -9.90
N SER A 70 2.09 -0.95 -11.03
CA SER A 70 3.40 -0.42 -11.43
C SER A 70 3.53 1.10 -11.24
N GLY A 71 4.64 1.50 -10.61
CA GLY A 71 4.96 2.87 -10.21
C GLY A 71 4.51 3.23 -8.80
N LEU A 72 3.39 2.70 -8.33
CA LEU A 72 2.78 3.07 -7.04
C LEU A 72 2.53 1.85 -6.17
N ASN A 73 3.57 1.04 -5.96
CA ASN A 73 3.47 -0.21 -5.18
C ASN A 73 4.54 -0.39 -4.09
N ALA A 74 5.36 0.63 -3.86
CA ALA A 74 6.30 0.65 -2.75
C ALA A 74 5.57 0.86 -1.41
N TYR A 75 6.03 0.16 -0.37
CA TYR A 75 5.33 0.08 0.91
C TYR A 75 3.84 -0.28 0.75
N ALA A 76 3.53 -1.26 -0.11
CA ALA A 76 2.18 -1.83 -0.23
C ALA A 76 1.60 -2.12 1.16
N HIS A 77 0.36 -1.72 1.41
CA HIS A 77 -0.29 -1.96 2.70
C HIS A 77 -0.72 -3.41 2.78
N THR A 78 -0.22 -4.14 3.77
CA THR A 78 -0.54 -5.56 3.97
C THR A 78 -1.05 -5.83 5.36
N PHE A 79 -1.99 -6.77 5.44
CA PHE A 79 -2.51 -7.26 6.70
C PHE A 79 -2.88 -8.74 6.54
N LEU A 80 -2.35 -9.61 7.39
CA LEU A 80 -2.75 -11.01 7.47
C LEU A 80 -4.22 -11.13 7.95
N MET A 81 -5.02 -11.86 7.20
CA MET A 81 -6.45 -12.10 7.49
C MET A 81 -6.67 -13.45 8.20
N PRO A 82 -7.83 -13.67 8.85
CA PRO A 82 -8.11 -14.89 9.61
C PRO A 82 -8.12 -16.16 8.76
N SER A 83 -8.43 -16.06 7.46
CA SER A 83 -8.32 -17.19 6.53
C SER A 83 -6.88 -17.65 6.25
N GLY A 84 -5.88 -16.90 6.71
CA GLY A 84 -4.47 -17.08 6.35
C GLY A 84 -4.07 -16.36 5.06
N LYS A 85 -5.02 -15.76 4.32
CA LYS A 85 -4.73 -14.91 3.17
C LYS A 85 -4.25 -13.53 3.64
N MET A 86 -3.60 -12.78 2.75
CA MET A 86 -3.18 -11.41 3.02
C MET A 86 -4.05 -10.43 2.24
N PHE A 87 -4.59 -9.43 2.93
CA PHE A 87 -5.06 -8.23 2.27
C PHE A 87 -3.83 -7.45 1.77
N VAL A 88 -3.84 -7.00 0.51
CA VAL A 88 -2.78 -6.18 -0.08
C VAL A 88 -3.42 -5.00 -0.82
N GLN A 89 -2.96 -3.77 -0.53
CA GLN A 89 -3.39 -2.54 -1.20
C GLN A 89 -2.17 -1.76 -1.71
N ALA A 90 -2.25 -1.31 -2.96
CA ALA A 90 -1.24 -0.51 -3.62
C ALA A 90 -1.88 0.24 -4.80
N ASN A 91 -1.34 1.40 -5.16
CA ASN A 91 -2.01 2.33 -6.07
C ASN A 91 -3.48 2.50 -5.59
N VAL A 92 -4.46 2.41 -6.50
CA VAL A 92 -5.89 2.31 -6.18
C VAL A 92 -6.36 0.87 -5.99
N SER A 93 -5.58 -0.13 -6.40
CA SER A 93 -6.04 -1.52 -6.43
C SER A 93 -5.88 -2.26 -5.11
N THR A 94 -6.74 -3.26 -4.92
CA THR A 94 -6.78 -4.07 -3.71
C THR A 94 -6.96 -5.55 -4.08
N VAL A 95 -6.23 -6.45 -3.42
CA VAL A 95 -6.40 -7.90 -3.56
C VAL A 95 -6.44 -8.60 -2.22
N LEU A 96 -7.19 -9.70 -2.16
CA LEU A 96 -7.02 -10.73 -1.14
C LEU A 96 -6.17 -11.85 -1.75
N TRP A 97 -4.98 -12.04 -1.20
CA TRP A 97 -3.93 -12.88 -1.79
C TRP A 97 -3.66 -14.12 -0.94
N ASP A 98 -3.82 -15.28 -1.57
CA ASP A 98 -3.34 -16.57 -1.06
C ASP A 98 -1.84 -16.68 -1.36
N HIS A 99 -1.01 -16.30 -0.39
CA HIS A 99 0.43 -16.21 -0.57
C HIS A 99 1.12 -17.58 -0.71
N ASP A 100 0.48 -18.66 -0.26
CA ASP A 100 1.03 -20.02 -0.36
C ASP A 100 0.84 -20.60 -1.76
N ASN A 101 -0.31 -20.31 -2.38
CA ASN A 101 -0.64 -20.81 -3.73
C ASN A 101 -0.45 -19.75 -4.83
N ASN A 102 -0.08 -18.54 -4.45
CA ASN A 102 0.00 -17.36 -5.31
C ASN A 102 -1.30 -17.07 -6.09
N VAL A 103 -2.44 -17.14 -5.39
CA VAL A 103 -3.77 -16.90 -5.98
C VAL A 103 -4.28 -15.54 -5.53
N GLU A 104 -4.55 -14.66 -6.49
CA GLU A 104 -4.97 -13.28 -6.28
C GLU A 104 -6.48 -13.16 -6.49
N THR A 105 -7.20 -12.67 -5.49
CA THR A 105 -8.63 -12.36 -5.60
C THR A 105 -8.80 -10.84 -5.60
N PRO A 106 -9.11 -10.21 -6.74
CA PRO A 106 -9.35 -8.78 -6.81
C PRO A 106 -10.51 -8.37 -5.90
N LEU A 107 -10.29 -7.29 -5.15
CA LEU A 107 -11.31 -6.59 -4.36
C LEU A 107 -11.61 -5.24 -5.06
N PRO A 108 -12.66 -4.50 -4.65
CA PRO A 108 -12.94 -3.18 -5.20
C PRO A 108 -11.73 -2.25 -5.09
N ASP A 109 -11.58 -1.32 -6.03
CA ASP A 109 -10.55 -0.29 -5.96
C ASP A 109 -10.87 0.75 -4.88
N MET A 110 -9.83 1.40 -4.36
CA MET A 110 -9.89 2.50 -3.40
C MET A 110 -10.75 3.65 -3.97
N PRO A 111 -11.80 4.08 -3.26
CA PRO A 111 -12.66 5.18 -3.71
C PRO A 111 -11.90 6.50 -3.90
N GLY A 112 -12.43 7.33 -4.81
CA GLY A 112 -11.90 8.67 -5.07
C GLY A 112 -10.56 8.71 -5.80
N GLY A 113 -9.98 7.57 -6.19
CA GLY A 113 -8.66 7.52 -6.81
C GLY A 113 -7.52 7.91 -5.86
N VAL A 114 -7.76 7.85 -4.55
CA VAL A 114 -6.77 8.27 -3.54
C VAL A 114 -5.71 7.18 -3.38
N ILE A 115 -4.47 7.50 -3.74
CA ILE A 115 -3.31 6.67 -3.48
C ILE A 115 -2.96 6.74 -2.00
N ARG A 116 -2.87 5.57 -1.34
CA ARG A 116 -2.54 5.47 0.10
C ARG A 116 -1.10 5.05 0.36
N VAL A 117 -0.48 4.37 -0.60
CA VAL A 117 0.92 3.90 -0.47
C VAL A 117 1.89 5.02 -0.83
N TYR A 118 3.18 4.74 -0.69
CA TYR A 118 4.21 5.69 -1.09
C TYR A 118 4.13 6.02 -2.60
N PRO A 119 4.39 7.27 -3.01
CA PRO A 119 4.83 8.41 -2.19
C PRO A 119 3.68 9.28 -1.64
N ALA A 120 2.42 8.92 -1.90
CA ALA A 120 1.27 9.61 -1.32
C ALA A 120 1.17 9.43 0.20
N SER A 121 1.53 8.24 0.70
CA SER A 121 1.73 7.90 2.11
C SER A 121 0.57 8.30 3.02
N GLY A 122 -0.64 7.85 2.69
CA GLY A 122 -1.77 7.85 3.63
C GLY A 122 -1.53 6.85 4.76
N ALA A 123 -2.14 7.10 5.91
CA ALA A 123 -2.08 6.17 7.04
C ALA A 123 -3.01 4.99 6.80
N ALA A 124 -2.57 3.79 7.16
CA ALA A 124 -3.39 2.59 7.17
C ALA A 124 -3.26 1.89 8.54
N ALA A 125 -4.35 1.27 9.01
CA ALA A 125 -4.33 0.49 10.24
C ALA A 125 -5.42 -0.57 10.23
N LEU A 126 -5.19 -1.63 11.00
CA LEU A 126 -6.26 -2.54 11.40
C LEU A 126 -7.03 -1.90 12.57
N LEU A 127 -8.36 -1.78 12.43
CA LEU A 127 -9.21 -1.42 13.55
C LEU A 127 -9.14 -2.48 14.66
N PRO A 128 -9.37 -2.11 15.93
CA PRO A 128 -9.32 -3.06 17.03
C PRO A 128 -10.23 -4.27 16.78
N LEU A 129 -9.65 -5.46 16.90
CA LEU A 129 -10.39 -6.72 16.81
C LEU A 129 -11.24 -6.90 18.06
N ARG A 130 -12.55 -7.07 17.87
CA ARG A 130 -13.54 -7.01 18.95
C ARG A 130 -14.33 -8.31 19.04
N PRO A 131 -14.61 -8.85 20.24
CA PRO A 131 -15.47 -10.03 20.38
C PRO A 131 -16.87 -9.81 19.81
N GLU A 132 -17.38 -8.58 19.86
CA GLU A 132 -18.74 -8.23 19.42
C GLU A 132 -18.94 -8.37 17.91
N ASN A 133 -17.87 -8.28 17.12
CA ASN A 133 -17.89 -8.50 15.67
C ASN A 133 -17.13 -9.77 15.25
N ASN A 134 -17.05 -10.75 16.17
CA ASN A 134 -16.32 -12.00 15.97
C ASN A 134 -14.85 -11.82 15.54
N TYR A 135 -14.22 -10.73 16.00
CA TYR A 135 -12.86 -10.36 15.64
C TYR A 135 -12.65 -10.16 14.12
N ASN A 136 -13.73 -9.88 13.37
CA ASN A 136 -13.63 -9.69 11.93
C ASN A 136 -12.77 -8.44 11.61
N PRO A 137 -11.63 -8.59 10.91
CA PRO A 137 -10.73 -7.47 10.67
C PRO A 137 -11.32 -6.44 9.73
N THR A 138 -11.13 -5.17 10.08
CA THR A 138 -11.48 -4.03 9.23
C THR A 138 -10.24 -3.14 9.12
N VAL A 139 -9.81 -2.86 7.90
CA VAL A 139 -8.68 -1.98 7.62
C VAL A 139 -9.22 -0.58 7.37
N ILE A 140 -8.65 0.44 8.02
CA ILE A 140 -8.95 1.85 7.78
C ILE A 140 -7.76 2.54 7.10
N PHE A 141 -8.07 3.45 6.18
CA PHE A 141 -7.13 4.28 5.45
C PHE A 141 -7.55 5.73 5.60
N CYS A 142 -6.60 6.64 5.83
CA CYS A 142 -6.85 8.08 5.88
C CYS A 142 -5.69 8.84 5.26
N GLY A 143 -5.99 9.91 4.51
CA GLY A 143 -4.96 10.73 3.86
C GLY A 143 -4.33 10.11 2.62
N GLY A 144 -3.22 10.65 2.16
CA GLY A 144 -2.67 10.32 0.84
C GLY A 144 -3.05 11.37 -0.20
N GLN A 145 -3.09 11.00 -1.48
CA GLN A 145 -3.30 11.94 -2.59
C GLN A 145 -4.01 11.31 -3.78
N ASP A 146 -4.82 12.10 -4.46
CA ASP A 146 -5.59 11.78 -5.67
C ASP A 146 -4.99 12.46 -6.91
N MET A 147 -3.67 12.62 -6.91
CA MET A 147 -2.95 13.27 -8.00
C MET A 147 -3.12 12.48 -9.32
N PRO A 148 -3.36 13.16 -10.46
CA PRO A 148 -3.44 12.51 -11.78
C PRO A 148 -2.23 11.62 -12.09
N GLU A 149 -2.48 10.55 -12.85
CA GLU A 149 -1.49 9.51 -13.15
C GLU A 149 -0.17 10.05 -13.75
N ASP A 150 -0.27 11.03 -14.64
CA ASP A 150 0.87 11.65 -15.32
C ASP A 150 1.70 12.57 -14.41
N HIS A 151 1.13 13.04 -13.30
CA HIS A 151 1.83 13.88 -12.34
C HIS A 151 2.84 13.10 -11.47
N TRP A 152 2.63 11.80 -11.27
CA TRP A 152 3.55 10.95 -10.50
C TRP A 152 4.91 10.78 -11.16
N GLY A 153 5.02 11.04 -12.47
CA GLY A 153 6.28 11.01 -13.19
C GLY A 153 6.97 9.64 -13.16
N ASP A 154 8.28 9.65 -12.93
CA ASP A 154 9.17 8.48 -13.04
C ASP A 154 10.11 8.34 -11.82
N TYR A 155 11.07 7.43 -11.91
CA TYR A 155 12.11 7.20 -10.90
C TYR A 155 12.81 8.46 -10.39
N ALA A 156 12.97 9.49 -11.21
CA ALA A 156 13.77 10.66 -10.89
C ALA A 156 12.95 11.75 -10.20
N PHE A 157 11.73 12.03 -10.67
CA PHE A 157 10.90 13.13 -10.17
C PHE A 157 9.42 13.04 -10.59
N PRO A 158 8.51 13.66 -9.82
CA PRO A 158 7.17 13.99 -10.31
C PRO A 158 7.24 15.00 -11.47
N THR A 159 6.21 15.05 -12.31
CA THR A 159 6.15 16.05 -13.40
C THR A 159 5.57 17.40 -12.95
N VAL A 160 5.14 17.49 -11.69
CA VAL A 160 4.58 18.70 -11.06
C VAL A 160 5.29 19.02 -9.75
N ASN A 161 5.14 20.26 -9.28
CA ASN A 161 5.57 20.64 -7.93
C ASN A 161 4.58 20.05 -6.90
N THR A 162 4.94 18.93 -6.27
CA THR A 162 4.06 18.24 -5.32
C THR A 162 3.75 19.08 -4.08
N TRP A 163 4.57 20.09 -3.76
CA TRP A 163 4.34 20.99 -2.62
C TRP A 163 3.11 21.87 -2.79
N GLU A 164 2.63 22.03 -4.02
CA GLU A 164 1.40 22.77 -4.33
C GLU A 164 0.18 21.85 -4.41
N PHE A 165 0.37 20.53 -4.37
CA PHE A 165 -0.71 19.56 -4.43
C PHE A 165 -1.20 19.19 -3.02
N PRO A 166 -2.49 19.44 -2.68
CA PRO A 166 -3.01 19.15 -1.36
C PRO A 166 -3.19 17.65 -1.13
N ALA A 167 -3.01 17.22 0.11
CA ALA A 167 -3.34 15.88 0.55
C ALA A 167 -4.85 15.70 0.73
N SER A 168 -5.32 14.46 0.57
CA SER A 168 -6.72 14.11 0.74
C SER A 168 -7.12 14.10 2.21
N LYS A 169 -8.36 14.49 2.49
CA LYS A 169 -9.02 14.34 3.81
C LYS A 169 -9.73 13.00 3.96
N ASP A 170 -9.93 12.32 2.84
CA ASP A 170 -10.78 11.15 2.73
C ASP A 170 -10.30 10.02 3.64
N CYS A 171 -11.24 9.37 4.29
CA CYS A 171 -11.03 8.16 5.07
C CYS A 171 -11.95 7.05 4.57
N GLN A 172 -11.39 5.87 4.36
CA GLN A 172 -12.10 4.70 3.84
C GLN A 172 -11.76 3.49 4.68
N ARG A 173 -12.72 2.60 4.88
CA ARG A 173 -12.48 1.32 5.54
C ARG A 173 -13.05 0.17 4.75
N ILE A 174 -12.45 -1.01 4.91
CA ILE A 174 -12.87 -2.23 4.22
C ILE A 174 -12.74 -3.40 5.18
N ALA A 175 -13.74 -4.27 5.21
CA ALA A 175 -13.63 -5.60 5.78
C ALA A 175 -13.27 -6.57 4.64
N PRO A 176 -12.03 -7.10 4.57
CA PRO A 176 -11.61 -7.93 3.45
C PRO A 176 -12.33 -9.28 3.38
N GLU A 177 -12.76 -9.79 4.54
CA GLU A 177 -13.46 -11.07 4.70
C GLU A 177 -14.77 -10.86 5.48
N PRO A 178 -15.75 -10.16 4.90
CA PRO A 178 -16.97 -9.79 5.62
C PRO A 178 -17.82 -11.02 5.95
N GLU A 179 -18.30 -11.09 7.18
CA GLU A 179 -19.17 -12.17 7.63
C GLU A 179 -20.62 -12.01 7.12
N GLY A 180 -21.39 -13.10 7.22
CA GLY A 180 -22.83 -13.08 6.94
C GLY A 180 -23.20 -12.90 5.46
N GLY A 181 -22.27 -13.17 4.53
CA GLY A 181 -22.52 -13.11 3.08
C GLY A 181 -22.62 -11.69 2.52
N ARG A 182 -22.15 -10.69 3.26
CA ARG A 182 -22.03 -9.31 2.74
C ARG A 182 -20.99 -9.26 1.62
N ALA A 183 -21.22 -8.42 0.62
CA ALA A 183 -20.21 -8.14 -0.39
C ALA A 183 -19.04 -7.36 0.21
N VAL A 184 -17.83 -7.63 -0.27
CA VAL A 184 -16.65 -6.83 0.07
C VAL A 184 -16.80 -5.47 -0.60
N ALA A 185 -16.74 -4.40 0.19
CA ALA A 185 -16.84 -3.03 -0.28
C ALA A 185 -16.09 -2.08 0.64
N TYR A 186 -15.52 -1.01 0.08
CA TYR A 186 -15.08 0.15 0.85
C TYR A 186 -16.31 0.89 1.38
N GLU A 187 -16.26 1.26 2.66
CA GLU A 187 -17.19 2.14 3.34
C GLU A 187 -16.46 3.45 3.68
N GLN A 188 -17.05 4.58 3.32
CA GLN A 188 -16.51 5.89 3.69
C GLN A 188 -16.66 6.11 5.20
N ASP A 189 -15.58 6.57 5.83
CA ASP A 189 -15.57 7.06 7.20
C ASP A 189 -15.59 8.60 7.21
N ASP A 190 -15.66 9.22 8.38
CA ASP A 190 -15.65 10.68 8.47
C ASP A 190 -14.33 11.26 7.91
N ASP A 191 -14.44 12.34 7.13
CA ASP A 191 -13.28 13.06 6.61
C ASP A 191 -12.42 13.61 7.77
N MET A 192 -11.10 13.57 7.59
CA MET A 192 -10.20 14.28 8.47
C MET A 192 -10.48 15.79 8.43
N PRO A 193 -10.30 16.52 9.55
CA PRO A 193 -10.45 17.98 9.55
C PRO A 193 -9.56 18.67 8.50
N GLU A 194 -8.36 18.14 8.29
CA GLU A 194 -7.36 18.60 7.34
C GLU A 194 -6.77 17.42 6.56
N GLY A 195 -6.41 17.65 5.31
CA GLY A 195 -5.81 16.62 4.47
C GLY A 195 -4.39 16.33 4.92
N ARG A 196 -3.98 15.06 4.89
CA ARG A 196 -2.65 14.67 5.36
C ARG A 196 -1.97 13.61 4.50
N THR A 197 -0.70 13.85 4.18
CA THR A 197 0.25 12.85 3.66
C THR A 197 1.28 12.51 4.75
N MET A 198 2.02 11.41 4.62
CA MET A 198 3.07 10.98 5.56
C MET A 198 2.57 10.85 7.01
N THR A 199 1.30 10.47 7.16
CA THR A 199 0.65 10.26 8.45
C THR A 199 0.78 8.84 8.95
N GLN A 200 0.64 8.67 10.26
CA GLN A 200 0.71 7.37 10.92
C GLN A 200 -0.40 7.21 11.95
N PHE A 201 -1.01 6.03 11.98
CA PHE A 201 -1.90 5.62 13.05
C PHE A 201 -1.10 4.99 14.20
N ILE A 202 -1.53 5.29 15.43
CA ILE A 202 -1.05 4.65 16.65
C ILE A 202 -2.27 4.06 17.36
N THR A 203 -2.26 2.75 17.58
CA THR A 203 -3.31 2.08 18.36
C THR A 203 -3.12 2.37 19.84
N LEU A 204 -4.14 2.93 20.48
CA LEU A 204 -4.13 3.25 21.90
C LEU A 204 -4.75 2.10 22.74
N PRO A 205 -4.37 1.97 24.03
CA PRO A 205 -4.92 0.94 24.90
C PRO A 205 -6.44 1.01 25.13
N ASP A 206 -7.07 2.16 24.90
CA ASP A 206 -8.51 2.33 25.00
C ASP A 206 -9.27 1.92 23.72
N GLY A 207 -8.55 1.35 22.74
CA GLY A 207 -9.12 0.91 21.47
C GLY A 207 -9.41 2.05 20.50
N LYS A 208 -8.90 3.26 20.73
CA LYS A 208 -8.90 4.33 19.74
C LYS A 208 -7.65 4.28 18.88
N LEU A 209 -7.73 4.89 17.70
CA LEU A 209 -6.58 5.17 16.86
C LEU A 209 -6.24 6.66 16.96
N LEU A 210 -4.99 6.95 17.28
CA LEU A 210 -4.42 8.29 17.21
C LEU A 210 -3.73 8.47 15.87
N LEU A 211 -4.23 9.37 15.04
CA LEU A 211 -3.61 9.75 13.78
C LEU A 211 -2.75 11.00 13.98
N VAL A 212 -1.45 10.89 13.71
CA VAL A 212 -0.47 11.96 13.97
C VAL A 212 0.51 12.13 12.81
N ASN A 213 1.29 13.21 12.88
CA ASN A 213 2.30 13.64 11.89
C ASN A 213 1.68 14.09 10.56
N GLY A 214 2.53 14.19 9.54
CA GLY A 214 2.16 14.49 8.17
C GLY A 214 2.19 15.95 7.77
N ALA A 215 1.89 16.19 6.49
CA ALA A 215 1.86 17.50 5.85
C ALA A 215 0.55 17.72 5.07
N LEU A 216 0.16 18.99 4.89
CA LEU A 216 -1.03 19.39 4.13
C LEU A 216 -0.86 19.18 2.61
N ASN A 217 0.37 19.29 2.11
CA ASN A 217 0.73 19.20 0.71
C ASN A 217 2.06 18.45 0.56
N GLY A 218 2.39 18.03 -0.65
CA GLY A 218 3.65 17.32 -0.93
C GLY A 218 3.53 15.81 -0.86
N THR A 219 4.57 15.13 -1.33
CA THR A 219 4.68 13.67 -1.32
C THR A 219 5.92 13.26 -0.55
N ALA A 220 5.95 12.02 -0.08
CA ALA A 220 7.15 11.42 0.47
C ALA A 220 8.21 11.17 -0.62
N GLY A 221 9.42 10.87 -0.19
CA GLY A 221 10.48 10.45 -1.09
C GLY A 221 11.42 11.58 -1.47
N ARG A 222 12.49 11.19 -2.16
CA ARG A 222 13.51 12.10 -2.66
C ARG A 222 13.37 12.18 -4.16
N SER A 223 13.11 13.37 -4.68
CA SER A 223 13.28 13.69 -6.08
C SER A 223 14.69 14.25 -6.32
N LEU A 224 15.21 14.15 -7.55
CA LEU A 224 16.44 14.86 -7.90
C LEU A 224 16.25 16.39 -8.00
N GLN A 225 15.00 16.86 -7.94
CA GLN A 225 14.60 18.26 -8.04
C GLN A 225 14.51 18.98 -6.68
N ASP A 226 14.63 18.26 -5.56
CA ASP A 226 14.54 18.82 -4.19
C ASP A 226 15.77 19.66 -3.76
N ARG A 227 16.59 20.13 -4.71
CA ARG A 227 17.66 21.10 -4.41
C ARG A 227 17.08 22.51 -4.46
N LEU A 228 16.68 23.00 -3.29
CA LEU A 228 16.64 24.44 -3.01
C LEU A 228 18.06 25.04 -3.08
#